data_AF-A0A2G8L9E5-F1
#
_entry.id   AF-A0A2G8L9E5-F1
#
_cell.length_a   1.000
_cell.length_b   1.000
_cell.length_c   1.000
_cell.angle_alpha   90.00
_cell.angle_beta   90.00
_cell.angle_gamma   90.00
#
_symmetry.space_group_name_H-M   'P 1'
#
loop_
_entity.id
_entity.type
_entity.pdbx_description
1 polymer ?
#
loop_
_entity_poly.entity_id
_entity_poly.type
_entity_poly.pdbx_seq_one_letter_code
_entity_poly.pdbx_strand_id
1 'polypeptide(L)'
;MSGGICTRVVRVYVGEANGEDASRIDRVYAPVSFKFSGCETLSCPLSDHDTVVARFVLPSIFPIGRGLWKLNCRILGEAEFRQGFETRYKGWQTLKPAFASTSQWWDDVKLRIKRYAIQYCVTRARRRREIFEAVRGGEVWRPFGVIALQTISMKSTTVPASGPVSKRWKPRTPFTEVLPVR
;
A
#
# COMPACT_ATOMS: atom_id res chain seq x y z
N MET A 1 5.07 -24.33 5.42
CA MET A 1 3.72 -23.90 5.00
C MET A 1 3.83 -22.53 4.36
N SER A 2 4.00 -22.50 3.04
CA SER A 2 4.26 -21.28 2.26
C SER A 2 3.00 -20.43 2.15
N GLY A 3 3.01 -19.25 2.78
CA GLY A 3 2.00 -18.22 2.60
C GLY A 3 2.17 -17.50 1.26
N GLY A 4 2.03 -18.26 0.17
CA GLY A 4 2.02 -17.69 -1.18
C GLY A 4 0.83 -16.75 -1.28
N ILE A 5 1.11 -15.47 -1.54
CA ILE A 5 0.10 -14.56 -2.06
C ILE A 5 -0.33 -15.20 -3.37
N CYS A 6 -1.53 -15.78 -3.40
CA CYS A 6 -2.13 -16.31 -4.61
C CYS A 6 -2.44 -15.09 -5.51
N THR A 7 -1.43 -14.61 -6.23
CA THR A 7 -1.57 -13.61 -7.27
C THR A 7 -1.83 -14.33 -8.58
N ARG A 8 -3.10 -14.47 -8.98
CA ARG A 8 -3.40 -14.70 -10.39
C ARG A 8 -3.44 -13.32 -11.03
N VAL A 9 -2.44 -13.06 -11.85
CA VAL A 9 -2.29 -11.79 -12.55
C VAL A 9 -3.30 -11.81 -13.70
N VAL A 10 -4.32 -10.96 -13.64
CA VAL A 10 -5.04 -10.59 -14.87
C VAL A 10 -4.13 -9.62 -15.59
N ARG A 11 -3.31 -10.13 -16.52
CA ARG A 11 -2.55 -9.27 -17.43
C ARG A 11 -3.52 -8.75 -18.47
N VAL A 12 -3.95 -7.51 -18.30
CA VAL A 12 -4.61 -6.79 -19.37
C VAL A 12 -3.51 -6.27 -20.30
N TYR A 13 -3.55 -6.73 -21.55
CA TYR A 13 -2.61 -6.35 -22.60
C TYR A 13 -3.28 -5.27 -23.47
N VAL A 14 -2.70 -4.07 -23.53
CA VAL A 14 -3.15 -2.99 -24.44
C VAL A 14 -2.01 -2.67 -25.41
N GLY A 15 -2.29 -2.61 -26.71
CA GLY A 15 -1.37 -2.13 -27.73
C GLY A 15 -2.13 -1.79 -29.00
N GLU A 16 -1.77 -0.68 -29.65
CA GLU A 16 -2.12 -0.44 -31.05
C GLU A 16 -1.25 -1.33 -31.95
N ALA A 17 -1.80 -1.78 -33.07
CA ALA A 17 -1.14 -2.68 -34.02
C ALA A 17 0.05 -2.05 -34.77
N ASN A 18 0.40 -0.78 -34.49
CA ASN A 18 1.23 0.04 -35.36
C ASN A 18 2.62 0.39 -34.79
N GLY A 19 3.26 -0.56 -34.11
CA GLY A 19 4.69 -0.82 -34.30
C GLY A 19 5.76 0.26 -33.99
N GLU A 20 5.47 1.35 -33.26
CA GLU A 20 6.52 2.29 -32.81
C GLU A 20 6.45 2.50 -31.28
N ASP A 21 7.51 2.06 -30.58
CA ASP A 21 7.90 2.33 -29.18
C ASP A 21 6.81 2.49 -28.09
N ALA A 22 5.72 1.72 -28.16
CA ALA A 22 4.75 1.64 -27.08
C ALA A 22 5.30 0.84 -25.88
N SER A 23 5.73 1.53 -24.81
CA SER A 23 6.13 0.89 -23.56
C SER A 23 4.92 0.53 -22.68
N ARG A 24 4.74 -0.77 -22.37
CA ARG A 24 3.57 -1.30 -21.62
C ARG A 24 3.84 -1.32 -20.11
N ILE A 25 3.93 -0.13 -19.51
CA ILE A 25 4.27 0.00 -18.08
C ILE A 25 3.05 -0.08 -17.15
N ASP A 26 1.86 0.28 -17.64
CA ASP A 26 0.66 0.32 -16.81
C ASP A 26 0.08 -1.07 -16.59
N ARG A 27 0.02 -1.51 -15.32
CA ARG A 27 -0.44 -2.84 -14.92
C ARG A 27 -1.36 -2.76 -13.72
N VAL A 28 -2.53 -3.39 -13.84
CA VAL A 28 -3.48 -3.53 -12.72
C VAL A 28 -3.38 -4.94 -12.16
N TYR A 29 -3.12 -5.05 -10.86
CA TYR A 29 -3.09 -6.32 -10.14
C TYR A 29 -4.27 -6.38 -9.18
N ALA A 30 -4.99 -7.50 -9.18
CA ALA A 30 -6.13 -7.73 -8.29
C ALA A 30 -6.01 -9.09 -7.57
N PRO A 31 -6.58 -9.23 -6.36
CA PRO A 31 -6.70 -10.53 -5.70
C PRO A 31 -7.51 -11.53 -6.53
N VAL A 32 -7.22 -12.82 -6.39
CA VAL A 32 -7.96 -13.90 -7.07
C VAL A 32 -9.44 -13.98 -6.73
N SER A 33 -9.84 -13.42 -5.60
CA SER A 33 -11.24 -13.35 -5.18
C SER A 33 -12.02 -12.30 -5.97
N PHE A 34 -11.36 -11.41 -6.71
CA PHE A 34 -12.01 -10.37 -7.49
C PHE A 34 -12.30 -10.92 -8.88
N LYS A 35 -13.57 -10.91 -9.28
CA LYS A 35 -13.96 -11.35 -10.63
C LYS A 35 -13.78 -10.19 -11.59
N PHE A 36 -12.93 -10.35 -12.59
CA PHE A 36 -12.75 -9.34 -13.63
C PHE A 36 -14.05 -9.16 -14.44
N SER A 37 -14.47 -7.90 -14.65
CA SER A 37 -15.70 -7.57 -15.39
C SER A 37 -15.47 -6.71 -16.64
N GLY A 38 -14.25 -6.23 -16.86
CA GLY A 38 -13.87 -5.56 -18.10
C GLY A 38 -12.72 -4.56 -17.92
N CYS A 39 -12.18 -4.08 -19.03
CA CYS A 39 -11.18 -3.02 -19.05
C CYS A 39 -11.39 -2.10 -20.25
N GLU A 40 -11.00 -0.85 -20.11
CA GLU A 40 -10.96 0.13 -21.21
C GLU A 40 -9.72 1.02 -21.06
N THR A 41 -9.21 1.48 -22.21
CA THR A 41 -8.15 2.47 -22.27
C THR A 41 -8.75 3.76 -22.79
N LEU A 42 -8.57 4.84 -22.04
CA LEU A 42 -9.09 6.15 -22.37
C LEU A 42 -7.91 7.07 -22.68
N SER A 43 -7.95 7.72 -23.84
CA SER A 43 -6.94 8.71 -24.20
C SER A 43 -6.90 9.82 -23.16
N CYS A 44 -5.71 10.13 -22.67
CA CYS A 44 -5.49 11.21 -21.72
C CYS A 44 -4.63 12.29 -22.39
N PRO A 45 -5.24 13.33 -23.00
CA PRO A 45 -4.47 14.33 -23.75
C PRO A 45 -3.53 15.19 -22.90
N LEU A 46 -3.58 15.05 -21.57
CA LEU A 46 -2.76 15.78 -20.60
C LEU A 46 -1.57 14.96 -20.08
N SER A 47 -1.43 13.70 -20.50
CA SER A 47 -0.33 12.81 -20.13
C SER A 47 0.22 12.12 -21.37
N ASP A 48 1.49 11.76 -21.32
CA ASP A 48 2.14 10.77 -22.18
C ASP A 48 1.66 9.33 -21.92
N HIS A 49 0.76 9.13 -20.96
CA HIS A 49 0.14 7.85 -20.61
C HIS A 49 -1.36 7.87 -20.89
N ASP A 50 -1.87 6.83 -21.54
CA ASP A 50 -3.30 6.58 -21.58
C ASP A 50 -3.82 6.10 -20.22
N THR A 51 -5.07 6.46 -19.90
CA THR A 51 -5.71 5.99 -18.68
C THR A 51 -6.20 4.56 -18.84
N VAL A 52 -5.75 3.66 -17.97
CA VAL A 52 -6.24 2.28 -17.90
C VAL A 52 -7.33 2.16 -16.84
N VAL A 53 -8.54 1.78 -17.25
CA VAL A 53 -9.67 1.49 -16.36
C VAL A 53 -9.89 -0.01 -16.34
N ALA A 54 -9.85 -0.63 -15.16
CA ALA A 54 -10.19 -2.03 -14.96
C ALA A 54 -11.37 -2.14 -13.98
N ARG A 55 -12.38 -2.92 -14.35
CA ARG A 55 -13.58 -3.17 -13.55
C ARG A 55 -13.52 -4.57 -12.96
N PHE A 56 -13.88 -4.67 -11.68
CA PHE A 56 -13.94 -5.93 -10.95
C PHE A 56 -15.25 -6.02 -10.17
N VAL A 57 -15.84 -7.20 -10.14
CA VAL A 57 -16.91 -7.58 -9.21
C VAL A 57 -16.23 -8.12 -7.95
N LEU A 58 -16.47 -7.42 -6.85
CA LEU A 58 -15.94 -7.77 -5.54
C LEU A 58 -16.72 -8.95 -4.92
N PRO A 59 -16.05 -9.84 -4.16
CA PRO A 59 -16.75 -10.87 -3.40
C PRO A 59 -17.64 -10.22 -2.33
N SER A 60 -18.78 -10.86 -2.03
CA SER A 60 -19.70 -10.40 -0.98
C SER A 60 -19.10 -10.50 0.43
N ILE A 61 -18.09 -11.36 0.60
CA ILE A 61 -17.40 -11.59 1.86
C ILE A 61 -15.91 -11.34 1.66
N PHE A 62 -15.36 -10.41 2.44
CA PHE A 62 -13.93 -10.17 2.54
C PHE A 62 -13.41 -10.82 3.81
N PRO A 63 -12.59 -11.88 3.73
CA PRO A 63 -11.90 -12.35 4.91
C PRO A 63 -10.97 -11.22 5.39
N ILE A 64 -11.26 -10.65 6.56
CA ILE A 64 -10.34 -9.72 7.22
C ILE A 64 -9.14 -10.54 7.67
N GLY A 65 -8.13 -10.61 6.79
CA GLY A 65 -6.89 -11.29 7.08
C GLY A 65 -6.07 -10.56 8.15
N ARG A 66 -4.94 -11.15 8.53
CA ARG A 66 -3.88 -10.44 9.25
C ARG A 66 -3.46 -9.26 8.37
N GLY A 67 -3.92 -8.05 8.71
CA GLY A 67 -3.75 -6.86 7.90
C GLY A 67 -2.31 -6.68 7.40
N LEU A 68 -2.15 -6.05 6.24
CA LEU A 68 -0.82 -5.78 5.72
C LEU A 68 -0.07 -4.87 6.69
N TRP A 69 1.16 -5.26 7.04
CA TRP A 69 2.02 -4.40 7.84
C TRP A 69 2.31 -3.11 7.08
N LYS A 70 2.08 -1.97 7.73
CA LYS A 70 2.42 -0.63 7.24
C LYS A 70 3.53 -0.06 8.09
N LEU A 71 4.54 0.52 7.45
CA LEU A 71 5.60 1.24 8.13
C LEU A 71 5.02 2.48 8.83
N ASN A 72 5.37 2.68 10.10
CA ASN A 72 5.05 3.92 10.80
C ASN A 72 6.01 5.02 10.33
N CYS A 73 5.62 5.79 9.31
CA CYS A 73 6.49 6.81 8.71
C CYS A 73 6.96 7.90 9.69
N ARG A 74 6.31 8.07 10.85
CA ARG A 74 6.76 9.02 11.87
C ARG A 74 8.16 8.71 12.40
N ILE A 75 8.57 7.44 12.40
CA ILE A 75 9.89 7.04 12.90
C ILE A 75 11.03 7.45 11.97
N LEU A 76 10.74 7.78 10.70
CA LEU A 76 11.75 8.20 9.74
C LEU A 76 12.38 9.56 10.08
N GLY A 77 11.67 10.39 10.87
CA GLY A 77 12.18 11.66 11.38
C GLY A 77 13.05 11.53 12.63
N GLU A 78 13.13 10.35 13.25
CA GLU A 78 13.87 10.15 14.50
C GLU A 78 15.34 9.84 14.23
N ALA A 79 16.26 10.65 14.77
CA ALA A 79 17.70 10.48 14.58
C ALA A 79 18.19 9.09 15.04
N GLU A 80 17.68 8.61 16.18
CA GLU A 80 18.00 7.27 16.71
C GLU A 80 17.63 6.16 15.72
N PHE A 81 16.45 6.24 15.09
CA PHE A 81 16.03 5.29 14.08
C PHE A 81 16.93 5.36 12.83
N ARG A 82 17.21 6.57 12.34
CA ARG A 82 18.03 6.77 11.14
C ARG A 82 19.44 6.23 11.29
N GLN A 83 20.12 6.58 12.38
CA GLN A 83 21.48 6.12 12.66
C GLN A 83 21.50 4.60 12.84
N GLY A 84 20.56 4.07 13.63
CA GLY A 84 20.46 2.63 13.84
C GLY A 84 20.12 1.85 12.57
N PHE A 85 19.32 2.43 11.66
CA PHE A 85 19.06 1.88 10.34
C PHE A 85 20.31 1.88 9.48
N GLU A 86 21.00 3.01 9.38
CA GLU A 86 22.18 3.18 8.52
C GLU A 86 23.29 2.18 8.89
N THR A 87 23.61 2.04 10.17
CA THR A 87 24.60 1.06 10.65
C THR A 87 24.23 -0.36 10.25
N ARG A 88 22.95 -0.74 10.45
CA ARG A 88 22.47 -2.08 10.11
C ARG A 88 22.45 -2.33 8.61
N TYR A 89 21.99 -1.35 7.83
CA TYR A 89 21.91 -1.44 6.39
C TYR A 89 23.29 -1.61 5.75
N LYS A 90 24.30 -0.86 6.20
CA LYS A 90 25.70 -1.07 5.81
C LYS A 90 26.14 -2.51 6.07
N GLY A 91 25.79 -3.07 7.24
CA GLY A 91 26.05 -4.47 7.56
C GLY A 91 25.27 -5.47 6.69
N TRP A 92 24.07 -5.15 6.21
CA TRP A 92 23.32 -6.04 5.31
C TRP A 92 23.83 -5.98 3.86
N GLN A 93 24.44 -4.86 3.46
CA GLN A 93 25.09 -4.73 2.15
C GLN A 93 26.29 -5.67 2.02
N THR A 94 27.07 -5.88 3.10
CA THR A 94 28.21 -6.81 3.07
C THR A 94 27.80 -8.26 2.86
N LEU A 95 26.55 -8.62 3.17
CA LEU A 95 26.01 -9.96 2.97
C LEU A 95 25.57 -10.22 1.52
N LYS A 96 25.52 -9.22 0.65
CA LYS A 96 25.03 -9.36 -0.74
C LYS A 96 25.70 -10.49 -1.53
N PRO A 97 27.03 -10.74 -1.44
CA PRO A 97 27.68 -11.84 -2.14
C PRO A 97 27.22 -13.24 -1.71
N ALA A 98 26.59 -13.37 -0.54
CA ALA A 98 26.13 -14.66 -0.01
C ALA A 98 24.78 -15.13 -0.59
N PHE A 99 24.15 -14.33 -1.47
CA PHE A 99 22.86 -14.66 -2.07
C PHE A 99 23.03 -15.07 -3.53
N ALA A 100 22.21 -16.04 -3.97
CA ALA A 100 22.26 -16.54 -5.34
C ALA A 100 21.83 -15.51 -6.38
N SER A 101 21.03 -14.51 -5.98
CA SER A 101 20.63 -13.40 -6.85
C SER A 101 20.39 -12.11 -6.08
N THR A 102 20.45 -10.98 -6.81
CA THR A 102 20.10 -9.66 -6.26
C THR A 102 18.65 -9.61 -5.79
N SER A 103 17.72 -10.33 -6.45
CA SER A 103 16.31 -10.38 -6.03
C SER A 103 16.16 -11.04 -4.67
N GLN A 104 16.81 -12.19 -4.48
CA GLN A 104 16.76 -12.94 -3.22
C GLN A 104 17.34 -12.12 -2.05
N TRP A 105 18.45 -11.43 -2.29
CA TRP A 105 19.03 -10.49 -1.32
C TRP A 105 18.04 -9.38 -0.95
N TRP A 106 17.37 -8.78 -1.94
CA TRP A 106 16.37 -7.74 -1.68
C TRP A 106 15.18 -8.23 -0.84
N ASP A 107 14.72 -9.46 -1.07
CA ASP A 107 13.61 -10.02 -0.31
C ASP A 107 13.98 -10.26 1.17
N ASP A 108 15.21 -10.68 1.44
CA ASP A 108 15.74 -10.79 2.81
C ASP A 108 15.90 -9.41 3.47
N VAL A 109 16.50 -8.44 2.76
CA VAL A 109 16.70 -7.08 3.26
C VAL A 109 15.37 -6.42 3.62
N LYS A 110 14.33 -6.54 2.78
CA LYS A 110 12.98 -6.01 3.09
C LYS A 110 12.44 -6.59 4.41
N LEU A 111 12.65 -7.88 4.67
CA LEU A 111 12.22 -8.51 5.91
C LEU A 111 13.00 -7.98 7.12
N ARG A 112 14.31 -7.74 6.98
CA ARG A 112 15.14 -7.14 8.03
C ARG A 112 14.70 -5.71 8.35
N ILE A 113 14.43 -4.90 7.32
CA ILE A 113 13.89 -3.54 7.48
C ILE A 113 12.58 -3.57 8.29
N LYS A 114 11.65 -4.45 7.90
CA LYS A 114 10.38 -4.63 8.62
C LYS A 114 10.59 -5.01 10.08
N ARG A 115 11.43 -6.03 10.34
CA ARG A 115 11.72 -6.48 11.71
C ARG A 115 12.32 -5.36 12.56
N TYR A 116 13.29 -4.64 12.02
CA TYR A 116 13.92 -3.52 12.72
C TYR A 116 12.93 -2.40 13.04
N ALA A 117 12.10 -1.99 12.07
CA ALA A 117 11.09 -0.96 12.28
C ALA A 117 10.05 -1.35 13.35
N ILE A 118 9.61 -2.61 13.36
CA ILE A 118 8.70 -3.13 14.39
C ILE A 118 9.37 -3.11 15.76
N GLN A 119 10.58 -3.64 15.88
CA GLN A 119 11.33 -3.66 17.14
C GLN A 119 11.56 -2.25 17.69
N TYR A 120 11.95 -1.31 16.83
CA TYR A 120 12.10 0.08 17.19
C TYR A 120 10.80 0.67 17.75
N CYS A 121 9.67 0.45 17.08
CA CYS A 121 8.37 0.93 17.56
C CYS A 121 7.95 0.32 18.90
N VAL A 122 8.21 -0.97 19.11
CA VAL A 122 7.93 -1.66 20.38
C VAL A 122 8.77 -1.07 21.50
N THR A 123 10.08 -0.92 21.30
CA THR A 123 10.98 -0.29 22.29
C THR A 123 10.57 1.16 22.57
N ARG A 124 10.22 1.91 21.53
CA ARG A 124 9.73 3.29 21.65
C ARG A 124 8.45 3.38 22.49
N ALA A 125 7.50 2.47 22.26
CA ALA A 125 6.26 2.41 23.02
C ALA A 125 6.51 2.05 24.49
N ARG A 126 7.44 1.11 24.75
CA ARG A 126 7.85 0.75 26.10
C ARG A 126 8.48 1.93 26.85
N ARG A 127 9.45 2.63 26.24
CA ARG A 127 10.09 3.83 26.83
C ARG A 127 9.05 4.91 27.16
N ARG A 128 8.07 5.14 26.27
CA ARG A 128 6.98 6.10 26.53
C ARG A 128 6.10 5.71 27.72
N ARG A 129 5.83 4.41 27.89
CA ARG A 129 5.07 3.91 29.04
C ARG A 129 5.86 4.05 30.34
N GLU A 130 7.16 3.75 30.32
CA GLU A 130 8.04 3.90 31.49
C GLU A 130 8.11 5.36 31.93
N ILE A 131 8.27 6.31 31.00
CA ILE A 131 8.21 7.76 31.30
C ILE A 131 6.84 8.14 31.87
N PHE A 132 5.75 7.65 31.27
CA PHE A 132 4.40 7.94 31.76
C PHE A 132 4.17 7.43 33.19
N GLU A 133 4.59 6.19 33.49
CA GLU A 133 4.49 5.63 34.84
C GLU A 133 5.39 6.37 35.84
N ALA A 134 6.60 6.78 35.45
CA ALA A 134 7.48 7.59 36.29
C ALA A 134 6.86 8.96 36.63
N VAL A 135 6.22 9.60 35.64
CA VAL A 135 5.47 10.86 35.84
C VAL A 135 4.26 10.63 36.73
N ARG A 136 3.55 9.50 36.61
CA ARG A 136 2.41 9.12 37.46
C ARG A 136 2.81 8.77 38.89
N GLY A 137 3.99 8.18 39.08
CA GLY A 137 4.53 7.77 40.38
C GLY A 137 5.30 8.87 41.12
N GLY A 138 5.65 9.97 40.44
CA GLY A 138 6.13 11.19 41.09
C GLY A 138 4.95 11.99 41.65
N GLU A 139 4.87 12.14 42.97
CA GLU A 139 3.89 12.98 43.65
C GLU A 139 4.06 14.48 43.29
N VAL A 140 3.54 14.92 42.15
CA VAL A 140 3.10 16.32 41.94
C VAL A 140 1.89 16.31 41.00
N TRP A 141 0.76 15.75 41.47
CA TRP A 141 -0.54 16.20 40.98
C TRP A 141 -0.94 17.41 41.81
N ARG A 142 -0.36 18.58 41.50
CA ARG A 142 -1.00 19.85 41.91
C ARG A 142 -2.18 20.05 40.96
N PRO A 143 -3.43 20.06 41.48
CA PRO A 143 -4.64 19.99 40.66
C PRO A 143 -5.00 21.35 40.07
N PHE A 144 -4.10 21.94 39.27
CA PHE A 144 -4.43 23.13 38.49
C PHE A 144 -3.78 23.06 37.10
N GLY A 145 -4.59 22.62 36.14
CA GLY A 145 -4.54 23.17 34.80
C GLY A 145 -3.74 22.43 33.74
N VAL A 146 -4.17 21.22 33.35
CA VAL A 146 -4.31 20.89 31.91
C VAL A 146 -5.48 19.91 31.77
N ILE A 147 -6.64 20.45 31.40
CA ILE A 147 -7.75 19.67 30.88
C ILE A 147 -7.25 19.00 29.61
N ALA A 148 -7.19 17.67 29.68
CA ALA A 148 -6.97 16.82 28.54
C ALA A 148 -8.10 16.97 27.51
N LEU A 149 -7.73 16.82 26.24
CA LEU A 149 -8.57 16.27 25.17
C LEU A 149 -9.78 17.12 24.75
N GLN A 150 -9.54 18.12 23.90
CA GLN A 150 -10.46 18.30 22.78
C GLN A 150 -10.20 17.16 21.79
N THR A 151 -11.02 16.13 21.90
CA THR A 151 -11.49 15.33 20.78
C THR A 151 -11.78 16.25 19.60
N ILE A 152 -10.94 16.23 18.56
CA ILE A 152 -11.38 16.71 17.25
C ILE A 152 -12.36 15.66 16.74
N SER A 153 -13.60 15.88 17.16
CA SER A 153 -14.84 15.36 16.65
C SER A 153 -14.87 15.48 15.12
N MET A 154 -15.30 14.42 14.47
CA MET A 154 -15.58 14.37 13.04
C MET A 154 -16.53 15.50 12.67
N LYS A 155 -16.10 16.45 11.84
CA LYS A 155 -17.04 17.25 11.06
C LYS A 155 -17.31 16.50 9.77
N SER A 156 -18.48 15.85 9.76
CA SER A 156 -19.19 15.45 8.56
C SER A 156 -19.43 16.69 7.70
N THR A 157 -18.77 16.77 6.55
CA THR A 157 -19.11 17.77 5.53
C THR A 157 -20.14 17.14 4.61
N THR A 158 -21.40 17.51 4.82
CA THR A 158 -22.48 17.29 3.87
C THR A 158 -22.22 18.10 2.60
N VAL A 159 -22.17 17.42 1.47
CA VAL A 159 -22.17 18.03 0.12
C VAL A 159 -23.61 18.12 -0.35
N PRO A 160 -24.11 19.27 -0.84
CA PRO A 160 -25.47 19.37 -1.34
C PRO A 160 -25.62 18.65 -2.68
N ALA A 161 -26.78 18.00 -2.83
CA ALA A 161 -27.21 17.29 -4.02
C ALA A 161 -27.32 18.23 -5.23
N SER A 162 -26.76 17.82 -6.36
CA SER A 162 -27.11 18.36 -7.68
C SER A 162 -27.57 17.20 -8.57
N GLY A 163 -28.69 17.44 -9.27
CA GLY A 163 -29.55 16.45 -9.91
C GLY A 163 -29.00 15.79 -11.19
N PRO A 164 -29.83 14.98 -11.88
CA PRO A 164 -29.36 14.03 -12.87
C PRO A 164 -29.16 14.70 -14.23
N VAL A 165 -27.99 14.48 -14.85
CA VAL A 165 -27.79 14.73 -16.28
C VAL A 165 -27.69 13.37 -16.98
N SER A 166 -28.79 12.97 -17.62
CA SER A 166 -28.82 11.81 -18.50
C SER A 166 -28.10 12.12 -19.82
N LYS A 167 -27.07 11.36 -20.17
CA LYS A 167 -26.67 11.18 -21.58
C LYS A 167 -26.41 9.70 -21.84
N ARG A 168 -27.39 9.08 -22.48
CA ARG A 168 -27.40 7.69 -22.96
C ARG A 168 -26.36 7.54 -24.08
N TRP A 169 -25.32 6.75 -23.86
CA TRP A 169 -24.39 6.31 -24.89
C TRP A 169 -24.64 4.83 -25.19
N LYS A 170 -24.78 4.48 -26.47
CA LYS A 170 -24.90 3.08 -26.92
C LYS A 170 -23.50 2.48 -27.11
N PRO A 171 -23.21 1.27 -26.60
CA PRO A 171 -21.94 0.59 -26.90
C PRO A 171 -21.93 0.08 -28.34
N ARG A 172 -20.81 0.28 -29.05
CA ARG A 172 -20.42 -0.59 -30.17
C ARG A 172 -19.61 -1.75 -29.59
N THR A 173 -19.86 -2.94 -30.09
CA THR A 173 -19.25 -4.21 -29.66
C THR A 173 -17.75 -4.26 -29.99
N PRO A 174 -16.86 -4.53 -29.02
CA PRO A 174 -15.49 -4.95 -29.30
C PRO A 174 -15.39 -6.48 -29.33
N PHE A 175 -14.62 -6.97 -30.30
CA PHE A 175 -14.26 -8.37 -30.50
C PHE A 175 -13.47 -8.90 -29.29
N THR A 176 -13.83 -10.07 -28.77
CA THR A 176 -13.16 -10.72 -27.64
C THR A 176 -12.59 -12.05 -28.12
N GLU A 177 -11.27 -12.25 -28.03
CA GLU A 177 -10.67 -13.57 -28.21
C GLU A 177 -10.12 -14.05 -26.87
N VAL A 178 -10.71 -15.14 -26.36
CA VAL A 178 -10.29 -15.83 -25.15
C VAL A 178 -9.50 -17.05 -25.60
N LEU A 179 -8.16 -17.00 -25.51
CA LEU A 179 -7.35 -18.20 -25.74
C LEU A 179 -7.21 -19.01 -24.45
N PRO A 180 -7.47 -20.33 -24.47
CA PRO A 180 -7.14 -21.21 -23.37
C PRO A 180 -5.62 -21.45 -23.37
N VAL A 181 -4.97 -21.17 -22.24
CA VAL A 181 -3.56 -21.53 -22.04
C VAL A 181 -3.51 -22.97 -21.54
N ARG A 182 -2.84 -23.83 -22.32
CA ARG A 182 -2.35 -25.16 -21.90
C ARG A 182 -1.26 -25.01 -20.84
#